data_AF-A0A084GCL5-F1
#
_entry.id   AF-A0A084GCL5-F1
#
_cell.length_a   1.000
_cell.length_b   1.000
_cell.length_c   1.000
_cell.angle_alpha   90.00
_cell.angle_beta   90.00
_cell.angle_gamma   90.00
#
_symmetry.space_group_name_H-M   'P 1'
#
loop_
_entity.id
_entity.type
_entity.pdbx_description
1 polymer ?
#
loop_
_entity_poly.entity_id
_entity_poly.type
_entity_poly.pdbx_seq_one_letter_code
_entity_poly.pdbx_strand_id
1 'polypeptide(L)'
;MAHNTSEKGDAITPTNDRSSGSGIDIGKVENADDSFEVFKKQDGVVDFRTVGWIHASVIFLKVIFATGVLTIPSAMYVLGALPGAINVLGWQFLNTYCAIIQGNFRNSHAGCHSIADMANVVGGLWLKEVVGVFFLVTYAIVGASGIFGASVGLNALSNHAICTNYFMLVATAAVFILASARKFEKIAWLTWAGFLSVFIAVFIVVVGVTQLDRPAAAPQEGDFDLGYHVIGHPSFVAGITSVATIFCSGAGTSAFLPVISEMKKPRDYNKAVYVCMGIVTASYLSFSLVVYRYCGQWVASPSLGSAGYVVKKVAYGIGLIGLLVSACLYIHVAAKYLFVRILRNSKHLQSNSIVHWSVWLSCTLGMSIVAFLLASGIPIFNYLLALAGSLTFSPLALGLPGYLWIYDHGHYRKGGFLKATAYWLNWLMILLSVFLMIGGTYGVIQQVIDAYANGEISSAFSCADNSNSS
;
A
#
# COMPACT_ATOMS: atom_id res chain seq x y z
N MET A 1 69.91 5.83 58.75
CA MET A 1 69.56 7.22 58.37
C MET A 1 70.56 7.68 57.31
N ALA A 2 70.11 7.99 56.10
CA ALA A 2 70.94 8.63 55.07
C ALA A 2 70.04 9.18 53.94
N HIS A 3 70.05 10.49 53.70
CA HIS A 3 70.56 11.15 52.48
C HIS A 3 70.00 12.57 52.27
N ASN A 4 70.91 13.51 51.98
CA ASN A 4 70.64 14.84 51.37
C ASN A 4 70.13 14.64 49.91
N THR A 5 69.47 15.59 49.24
CA THR A 5 70.05 16.89 48.77
C THR A 5 69.01 17.87 48.19
N SER A 6 69.35 19.16 48.22
CA SER A 6 68.81 20.23 47.35
C SER A 6 69.56 20.22 45.98
N GLU A 7 69.38 21.07 44.96
CA GLU A 7 68.70 22.36 44.83
C GLU A 7 68.47 22.74 43.34
N LYS A 8 67.48 23.61 43.08
CA LYS A 8 67.52 24.82 42.19
C LYS A 8 66.17 25.16 41.52
N GLY A 9 65.93 26.46 41.32
CA GLY A 9 64.72 27.02 40.70
C GLY A 9 65.02 27.95 39.52
N ASP A 10 64.17 29.00 39.40
CA ASP A 10 64.08 30.03 38.34
C ASP A 10 63.41 29.58 37.01
N ALA A 11 62.54 30.35 36.33
CA ALA A 11 62.12 31.76 36.49
C ALA A 11 60.63 31.99 36.10
N ILE A 12 60.11 33.23 36.23
CA ILE A 12 58.70 33.65 36.02
C ILE A 12 58.56 34.70 34.90
N THR A 13 57.37 34.79 34.26
CA THR A 13 56.70 35.92 33.53
C THR A 13 56.48 35.75 32.01
N PRO A 14 55.47 36.41 31.37
CA PRO A 14 54.10 36.77 31.80
C PRO A 14 52.99 36.35 30.76
N THR A 15 51.78 36.92 30.87
CA THR A 15 50.48 36.48 30.27
C THR A 15 50.11 37.02 28.88
N ASN A 16 49.20 36.33 28.12
CA ASN A 16 47.88 36.88 27.73
C ASN A 16 46.93 35.95 26.90
N ASP A 17 45.64 36.00 27.30
CA ASP A 17 44.36 35.87 26.57
C ASP A 17 43.98 34.76 25.52
N ARG A 18 42.80 34.17 25.81
CA ARG A 18 41.67 33.75 24.92
C ARG A 18 41.88 32.77 23.75
N SER A 19 41.13 31.65 23.77
CA SER A 19 39.89 31.53 22.95
C SER A 19 39.16 30.18 23.15
N SER A 20 37.85 30.19 22.87
CA SER A 20 36.92 29.04 22.99
C SER A 20 37.06 28.05 21.82
N GLY A 21 36.86 26.75 22.05
CA GLY A 21 36.88 25.78 20.94
C GLY A 21 36.78 24.29 21.28
N SER A 22 35.87 23.85 22.15
CA SER A 22 35.57 22.41 22.29
C SER A 22 34.72 21.91 21.12
N GLY A 23 35.37 21.68 19.97
CA GLY A 23 34.77 21.03 18.82
C GLY A 23 34.39 19.59 19.16
N ILE A 24 33.08 19.32 19.24
CA ILE A 24 32.56 17.96 19.31
C ILE A 24 32.88 17.26 17.99
N ASP A 25 33.49 16.07 18.06
CA ASP A 25 33.89 15.26 16.91
C ASP A 25 32.66 14.61 16.23
N ILE A 26 31.98 15.39 15.37
CA ILE A 26 30.71 15.03 14.72
C ILE A 26 30.83 13.73 13.88
N GLY A 27 32.02 13.38 13.40
CA GLY A 27 32.24 12.24 12.51
C GLY A 27 32.08 10.84 13.13
N LYS A 28 32.13 10.72 14.47
CA LYS A 28 31.97 9.42 15.15
C LYS A 28 30.53 9.04 15.48
N VAL A 29 29.59 9.99 15.43
CA VAL A 29 28.18 9.73 15.76
C VAL A 29 27.41 9.15 14.57
N GLU A 30 27.71 9.57 13.33
CA GLU A 30 27.02 9.03 12.13
C GLU A 30 27.32 7.54 11.89
N ASN A 31 28.53 7.06 12.21
CA ASN A 31 28.94 5.67 11.95
C ASN A 31 28.23 4.61 12.81
N ALA A 32 27.60 5.01 13.93
CA ALA A 32 26.79 4.10 14.74
C ALA A 32 25.37 3.91 14.17
N ASP A 33 24.79 4.96 13.56
CA ASP A 33 23.40 5.01 13.08
C ASP A 33 23.19 4.13 11.82
N ASP A 34 24.25 3.91 11.02
CA ASP A 34 24.23 3.07 9.81
C ASP A 34 24.50 1.57 10.07
N SER A 35 24.78 1.17 11.31
CA SER A 35 25.19 -0.21 11.67
C SER A 35 24.12 -1.28 11.36
N PHE A 36 22.85 -0.90 11.35
CA PHE A 36 21.68 -1.79 11.18
C PHE A 36 21.12 -1.85 9.75
N GLU A 37 21.64 -1.08 8.79
CA GLU A 37 21.06 -1.01 7.45
C GLU A 37 21.66 -2.02 6.46
N VAL A 38 20.83 -2.55 5.54
CA VAL A 38 21.25 -3.55 4.53
C VAL A 38 22.29 -2.97 3.58
N PHE A 39 22.10 -1.71 3.20
CA PHE A 39 22.97 -0.96 2.31
C PHE A 39 23.85 -0.05 3.16
N LYS A 40 25.04 -0.55 3.48
CA LYS A 40 26.09 0.23 4.14
C LYS A 40 26.74 1.16 3.13
N LYS A 41 27.01 2.40 3.54
CA LYS A 41 27.92 3.28 2.78
C LYS A 41 29.32 2.69 2.85
N GLN A 42 29.87 2.33 1.70
CA GLN A 42 31.26 1.90 1.53
C GLN A 42 31.85 2.67 0.36
N ASP A 43 33.02 3.25 0.56
CA ASP A 43 33.72 3.97 -0.49
C ASP A 43 34.00 3.05 -1.68
N GLY A 44 33.58 3.49 -2.88
CA GLY A 44 33.67 2.71 -4.12
C GLY A 44 32.49 1.77 -4.41
N VAL A 45 31.49 1.66 -3.52
CA VAL A 45 30.25 0.91 -3.78
C VAL A 45 29.11 1.87 -4.13
N VAL A 46 28.19 1.45 -5.01
CA VAL A 46 27.02 2.25 -5.40
C VAL A 46 26.15 2.52 -4.17
N ASP A 47 25.92 3.79 -3.83
CA ASP A 47 25.00 4.18 -2.76
C ASP A 47 23.54 3.91 -3.18
N PHE A 48 22.84 3.10 -2.38
CA PHE A 48 21.43 2.78 -2.57
C PHE A 48 20.50 3.63 -1.68
N ARG A 49 21.02 4.39 -0.71
CA ARG A 49 20.23 5.21 0.22
C ARG A 49 20.06 6.64 -0.30
N THR A 50 19.51 6.77 -1.50
CA THR A 50 19.37 8.05 -2.19
C THR A 50 18.06 8.80 -1.89
N VAL A 51 17.06 8.14 -1.29
CA VAL A 51 15.69 8.66 -1.14
C VAL A 51 15.55 9.66 0.01
N GLY A 52 15.10 10.89 -0.29
CA GLY A 52 14.71 11.88 0.74
C GLY A 52 13.27 11.67 1.21
N TRP A 53 12.92 12.17 2.41
CA TRP A 53 11.59 11.92 3.01
C TRP A 53 10.40 12.41 2.16
N ILE A 54 10.55 13.52 1.41
CA ILE A 54 9.53 13.99 0.45
C ILE A 54 9.32 12.97 -0.67
N HIS A 55 10.41 12.41 -1.21
CA HIS A 55 10.33 11.39 -2.25
C HIS A 55 9.73 10.09 -1.71
N ALA A 56 10.08 9.70 -0.48
CA ALA A 56 9.45 8.57 0.20
C ALA A 56 7.93 8.79 0.37
N SER A 57 7.49 10.00 0.73
CA SER A 57 6.06 10.35 0.82
C SER A 57 5.33 10.20 -0.51
N VAL A 58 5.98 10.49 -1.64
CA VAL A 58 5.38 10.30 -2.98
C VAL A 58 5.35 8.83 -3.40
N ILE A 59 6.37 8.05 -3.04
CA ILE A 59 6.35 6.60 -3.23
C ILE A 59 5.22 5.96 -2.40
N PHE A 60 5.05 6.38 -1.14
CA PHE A 60 3.94 5.96 -0.28
C PHE A 60 2.59 6.37 -0.86
N LEU A 61 2.46 7.61 -1.34
CA LEU A 61 1.27 8.07 -2.06
C LEU A 61 0.97 7.18 -3.24
N LYS A 62 1.96 6.79 -4.06
CA LYS A 62 1.70 5.91 -5.20
C LYS A 62 1.29 4.48 -4.79
N VAL A 63 1.86 3.96 -3.70
CA VAL A 63 1.56 2.62 -3.19
C VAL A 63 0.14 2.52 -2.62
N ILE A 64 -0.34 3.58 -1.95
CA ILE A 64 -1.67 3.65 -1.36
C ILE A 64 -2.72 4.19 -2.34
N PHE A 65 -2.47 5.36 -2.93
CA PHE A 65 -3.34 6.03 -3.91
C PHE A 65 -3.27 5.33 -5.28
N ALA A 66 -3.89 4.16 -5.31
CA ALA A 66 -3.92 3.21 -6.40
C ALA A 66 -5.36 2.79 -6.68
N THR A 67 -5.66 1.50 -6.58
CA THR A 67 -6.99 0.93 -6.88
C THR A 67 -8.03 1.23 -5.79
N GLY A 68 -7.61 1.47 -4.54
CA GLY A 68 -8.52 1.67 -3.40
C GLY A 68 -9.46 2.87 -3.51
N VAL A 69 -9.02 4.02 -4.04
CA VAL A 69 -9.88 5.20 -4.20
C VAL A 69 -11.06 4.97 -5.15
N LEU A 70 -10.95 3.96 -6.02
CA LEU A 70 -11.90 3.70 -7.09
C LEU A 70 -13.08 2.82 -6.65
N THR A 71 -13.03 2.26 -5.44
CA THR A 71 -14.05 1.36 -4.88
C THR A 71 -14.89 2.02 -3.77
N ILE A 72 -14.29 2.91 -2.98
CA ILE A 72 -14.93 3.60 -1.84
C ILE A 72 -16.28 4.26 -2.20
N PRO A 73 -16.48 4.91 -3.37
CA PRO A 73 -17.78 5.51 -3.68
C PRO A 73 -18.91 4.48 -3.76
N SER A 74 -18.64 3.26 -4.24
CA SER A 74 -19.63 2.17 -4.27
C SER A 74 -19.88 1.58 -2.88
N ALA A 75 -18.86 1.54 -2.01
CA ALA A 75 -19.02 1.18 -0.60
C ALA A 75 -19.86 2.22 0.18
N MET A 76 -19.82 3.51 -0.20
CA MET A 76 -20.70 4.53 0.35
C MET A 76 -22.16 4.35 -0.06
N TYR A 77 -22.46 3.74 -1.22
CA TYR A 77 -23.84 3.34 -1.56
C TYR A 77 -24.33 2.18 -0.69
N VAL A 78 -23.47 1.26 -0.25
CA VAL A 78 -23.90 0.15 0.61
C VAL A 78 -24.06 0.58 2.08
N LEU A 79 -23.18 1.46 2.56
CA LEU A 79 -23.14 1.90 3.97
C LEU A 79 -23.94 3.19 4.23
N GLY A 80 -24.29 3.94 3.19
CA GLY A 80 -24.76 5.33 3.28
C GLY A 80 -23.61 6.34 3.48
N ALA A 81 -23.89 7.60 3.18
CA ALA A 81 -22.90 8.68 3.20
C ALA A 81 -22.19 8.84 4.56
N LEU A 82 -22.93 8.81 5.67
CA LEU A 82 -22.40 9.06 7.00
C LEU A 82 -21.63 7.83 7.55
N PRO A 83 -22.19 6.60 7.60
CA PRO A 83 -21.41 5.44 8.04
C PRO A 83 -20.23 5.12 7.12
N GLY A 84 -20.36 5.38 5.81
CA GLY A 84 -19.25 5.29 4.85
C GLY A 84 -18.13 6.28 5.15
N ALA A 85 -18.45 7.56 5.38
CA ALA A 85 -17.47 8.58 5.76
C ALA A 85 -16.75 8.25 7.09
N ILE A 86 -17.49 7.78 8.09
CA ILE A 86 -16.93 7.34 9.38
C ILE A 86 -15.98 6.15 9.18
N ASN A 87 -16.34 5.18 8.32
CA ASN A 87 -15.46 4.06 7.98
C ASN A 87 -14.17 4.54 7.28
N VAL A 88 -14.25 5.45 6.31
CA VAL A 88 -13.06 6.01 5.65
C VAL A 88 -12.14 6.67 6.69
N LEU A 89 -12.67 7.56 7.54
CA LEU A 89 -11.87 8.24 8.56
C LEU A 89 -11.27 7.27 9.59
N GLY A 90 -12.07 6.33 10.10
CA GLY A 90 -11.63 5.35 11.10
C GLY A 90 -10.56 4.40 10.57
N TRP A 91 -10.75 3.83 9.37
CA TRP A 91 -9.77 2.94 8.78
C TRP A 91 -8.50 3.67 8.35
N GLN A 92 -8.57 4.88 7.82
CA GLN A 92 -7.35 5.62 7.48
C GLN A 92 -6.58 6.09 8.71
N PHE A 93 -7.25 6.41 9.82
CA PHE A 93 -6.58 6.63 11.11
C PHE A 93 -5.87 5.37 11.60
N LEU A 94 -6.55 4.22 11.63
CA LEU A 94 -5.97 2.94 12.06
C LEU A 94 -4.80 2.50 11.14
N ASN A 95 -4.96 2.59 9.81
CA ASN A 95 -3.92 2.30 8.84
C ASN A 95 -2.68 3.21 9.04
N THR A 96 -2.90 4.49 9.34
CA THR A 96 -1.81 5.43 9.69
C THR A 96 -1.10 5.00 10.97
N TYR A 97 -1.85 4.68 12.03
CA TYR A 97 -1.28 4.20 13.29
C TYR A 97 -0.47 2.91 13.10
N CYS A 98 -0.99 1.94 12.35
CA CYS A 98 -0.31 0.70 11.99
C CYS A 98 0.97 0.93 11.17
N ALA A 99 1.00 1.91 10.27
CA ALA A 99 2.21 2.28 9.53
C ALA A 99 3.29 2.82 10.49
N ILE A 100 2.91 3.74 11.38
CA ILE A 100 3.82 4.31 12.39
C ILE A 100 4.37 3.22 13.32
N ILE A 101 3.55 2.24 13.74
CA ILE A 101 4.02 1.08 14.51
C ILE A 101 5.08 0.30 13.72
N GLN A 102 4.80 -0.09 12.47
CA GLN A 102 5.71 -0.90 11.65
C GLN A 102 7.07 -0.20 11.45
N GLY A 103 7.08 1.10 11.14
CA GLY A 103 8.33 1.84 10.98
C GLY A 103 9.08 2.07 12.29
N ASN A 104 8.37 2.32 13.40
CA ASN A 104 9.01 2.43 14.70
C ASN A 104 9.61 1.08 15.14
N PHE A 105 8.90 -0.04 14.94
CA PHE A 105 9.37 -1.38 15.27
C PHE A 105 10.60 -1.77 14.44
N ARG A 106 10.59 -1.49 13.11
CA ARG A 106 11.77 -1.61 12.25
C ARG A 106 12.97 -0.84 12.82
N ASN A 107 12.73 0.40 13.25
CA ASN A 107 13.79 1.29 13.73
C ASN A 107 14.23 0.98 15.18
N SER A 108 13.48 0.18 15.94
CA SER A 108 13.89 -0.36 17.25
C SER A 108 14.54 -1.75 17.17
N HIS A 109 14.25 -2.54 16.13
CA HIS A 109 14.73 -3.92 15.98
C HIS A 109 15.66 -4.14 14.78
N ALA A 110 16.93 -4.38 15.07
CA ALA A 110 17.95 -4.76 14.09
C ALA A 110 17.51 -5.94 13.20
N GLY A 111 17.85 -5.89 11.91
CA GLY A 111 17.57 -6.98 10.94
C GLY A 111 16.13 -7.00 10.38
N CYS A 112 15.24 -6.10 10.81
CA CYS A 112 13.85 -6.03 10.36
C CYS A 112 13.69 -5.36 8.99
N HIS A 113 14.15 -6.02 7.92
CA HIS A 113 14.12 -5.45 6.56
C HIS A 113 12.83 -5.76 5.78
N SER A 114 12.06 -6.75 6.23
CA SER A 114 10.75 -7.09 5.69
C SER A 114 9.74 -7.30 6.83
N ILE A 115 8.45 -7.27 6.50
CA ILE A 115 7.38 -7.54 7.47
C ILE A 115 7.43 -8.96 8.03
N ALA A 116 7.92 -9.92 7.24
CA ALA A 116 8.20 -11.28 7.69
C ALA A 116 9.39 -11.34 8.67
N ASP A 117 10.43 -10.50 8.50
CA ASP A 117 11.52 -10.44 9.47
C ASP A 117 11.05 -9.80 10.80
N MET A 118 10.15 -8.80 10.79
CA MET A 118 9.50 -8.31 12.02
C MET A 118 8.65 -9.40 12.71
N ALA A 119 7.87 -10.15 11.92
CA ALA A 119 7.10 -11.29 12.41
C ALA A 119 7.99 -12.39 13.03
N ASN A 120 9.21 -12.58 12.51
CA ASN A 120 10.19 -13.50 13.07
C ASN A 120 10.68 -13.09 14.47
N VAL A 121 10.78 -11.79 14.74
CA VAL A 121 11.20 -11.28 16.07
C VAL A 121 10.15 -11.60 17.12
N VAL A 122 8.87 -11.37 16.82
CA VAL A 122 7.79 -11.50 17.82
C VAL A 122 7.20 -12.91 17.93
N GLY A 123 7.15 -13.67 16.83
CA GLY A 123 6.51 -15.00 16.77
C GLY A 123 7.38 -16.11 16.17
N GLY A 124 8.68 -15.87 16.02
CA GLY A 124 9.64 -16.87 15.53
C GLY A 124 9.40 -17.31 14.08
N LEU A 125 10.02 -18.44 13.73
CA LEU A 125 10.05 -18.94 12.35
C LEU A 125 8.66 -19.27 11.81
N TRP A 126 7.74 -19.78 12.64
CA TRP A 126 6.38 -20.09 12.21
C TRP A 126 5.63 -18.83 11.76
N LEU A 127 5.63 -17.76 12.57
CA LEU A 127 4.93 -16.53 12.22
C LEU A 127 5.58 -15.82 11.03
N LYS A 128 6.92 -15.89 10.90
CA LYS A 128 7.66 -15.43 9.71
C LYS A 128 7.10 -16.04 8.43
N GLU A 129 6.88 -17.36 8.43
CA GLU A 129 6.40 -18.08 7.25
C GLU A 129 4.95 -17.74 6.91
N VAL A 130 4.07 -17.73 7.92
CA VAL A 130 2.65 -17.34 7.74
C VAL A 130 2.53 -15.91 7.21
N VAL A 131 3.26 -14.95 7.79
CA VAL A 131 3.27 -13.56 7.33
C VAL A 131 3.91 -13.42 5.94
N GLY A 132 4.94 -14.22 5.63
CA GLY A 132 5.54 -14.28 4.30
C GLY A 132 4.58 -14.78 3.22
N VAL A 133 3.77 -15.80 3.52
CA VAL A 133 2.72 -16.29 2.62
C VAL A 133 1.62 -15.23 2.47
N PHE A 134 1.11 -14.66 3.56
CA PHE A 134 0.09 -13.60 3.48
C PHE A 134 0.59 -12.40 2.68
N PHE A 135 1.85 -11.97 2.84
CA PHE A 135 2.44 -10.90 2.04
C PHE A 135 2.38 -11.21 0.54
N LEU A 136 2.78 -12.41 0.12
CA LEU A 136 2.76 -12.81 -1.29
C LEU A 136 1.34 -12.89 -1.85
N VAL A 137 0.40 -13.49 -1.11
CA VAL A 137 -1.02 -13.56 -1.53
C VAL A 137 -1.63 -12.15 -1.60
N THR A 138 -1.32 -11.26 -0.64
CA THR A 138 -1.76 -9.85 -0.65
C THR A 138 -1.36 -9.17 -1.97
N TYR A 139 -0.06 -9.19 -2.28
CA TYR A 139 0.47 -8.47 -3.44
C TYR A 139 0.11 -9.14 -4.78
N ALA A 140 -0.20 -10.44 -4.78
CA ALA A 140 -0.85 -11.09 -5.92
C ALA A 140 -2.27 -10.55 -6.16
N ILE A 141 -3.11 -10.45 -5.12
CA ILE A 141 -4.50 -9.97 -5.27
C ILE A 141 -4.55 -8.47 -5.61
N VAL A 142 -3.74 -7.61 -4.98
CA VAL A 142 -3.72 -6.19 -5.40
C VAL A 142 -3.06 -6.00 -6.78
N GLY A 143 -2.07 -6.82 -7.13
CA GLY A 143 -1.55 -6.88 -8.51
C GLY A 143 -2.64 -7.25 -9.52
N ALA A 144 -3.47 -8.24 -9.20
CA ALA A 144 -4.64 -8.64 -9.98
C ALA A 144 -5.63 -7.48 -10.15
N SER A 145 -5.91 -6.72 -9.08
CA SER A 145 -6.80 -5.55 -9.16
C SER A 145 -6.27 -4.48 -10.12
N GLY A 146 -4.95 -4.26 -10.18
CA GLY A 146 -4.34 -3.31 -11.10
C GLY A 146 -4.35 -3.79 -12.56
N ILE A 147 -4.14 -5.09 -12.79
CA ILE A 147 -4.30 -5.73 -14.11
C ILE A 147 -5.76 -5.64 -14.59
N PHE A 148 -6.72 -5.95 -13.71
CA PHE A 148 -8.15 -5.81 -14.00
C PHE A 148 -8.50 -4.36 -14.34
N GLY A 149 -8.13 -3.39 -13.49
CA GLY A 149 -8.39 -1.96 -13.74
C GLY A 149 -7.77 -1.45 -15.05
N ALA A 150 -6.57 -1.92 -15.41
CA ALA A 150 -5.97 -1.62 -16.70
C ALA A 150 -6.77 -2.23 -17.87
N SER A 151 -7.29 -3.45 -17.74
CA SER A 151 -8.18 -4.05 -18.76
C SER A 151 -9.49 -3.28 -18.94
N VAL A 152 -10.07 -2.76 -17.86
CA VAL A 152 -11.25 -1.87 -17.91
C VAL A 152 -10.91 -0.59 -18.70
N GLY A 153 -9.73 -0.02 -18.48
CA GLY A 153 -9.27 1.14 -19.25
C GLY A 153 -9.07 0.84 -20.73
N LEU A 154 -8.50 -0.31 -21.07
CA LEU A 154 -8.32 -0.75 -22.47
C LEU A 154 -9.66 -1.01 -23.17
N ASN A 155 -10.61 -1.66 -22.50
CA ASN A 155 -11.98 -1.81 -22.98
C ASN A 155 -12.66 -0.44 -23.20
N ALA A 156 -12.64 0.44 -22.19
CA ALA A 156 -13.27 1.76 -22.26
C ALA A 156 -12.72 2.62 -23.40
N LEU A 157 -11.40 2.58 -23.64
CA LEU A 157 -10.77 3.35 -24.71
C LEU A 157 -11.12 2.79 -26.10
N SER A 158 -11.11 1.46 -26.23
CA SER A 158 -11.31 0.75 -27.51
C SER A 158 -12.77 0.48 -27.89
N ASN A 159 -13.74 0.76 -27.02
CA ASN A 159 -15.12 0.26 -27.14
C ASN A 159 -15.18 -1.26 -27.23
N HIS A 160 -14.47 -1.96 -26.33
CA HIS A 160 -14.44 -3.42 -26.27
C HIS A 160 -14.01 -4.11 -27.59
N ALA A 161 -12.92 -3.61 -28.21
CA ALA A 161 -12.50 -4.08 -29.54
C ALA A 161 -12.02 -5.55 -29.59
N ILE A 162 -11.60 -6.12 -28.46
CA ILE A 162 -11.27 -7.54 -28.30
C ILE A 162 -11.76 -8.03 -26.94
N CYS A 163 -11.95 -9.35 -26.80
CA CYS A 163 -12.38 -9.98 -25.56
C CYS A 163 -11.53 -9.55 -24.34
N THR A 164 -12.20 -9.21 -23.24
CA THR A 164 -11.61 -8.66 -22.00
C THR A 164 -10.44 -9.49 -21.45
N ASN A 165 -10.50 -10.82 -21.58
CA ASN A 165 -9.41 -11.70 -21.15
C ASN A 165 -8.10 -11.47 -21.94
N TYR A 166 -8.16 -11.10 -23.23
CA TYR A 166 -6.97 -10.70 -23.98
C TYR A 166 -6.45 -9.33 -23.54
N PHE A 167 -7.32 -8.38 -23.18
CA PHE A 167 -6.86 -7.12 -22.57
C PHE A 167 -6.20 -7.34 -21.20
N MET A 168 -6.68 -8.29 -20.39
CA MET A 168 -6.01 -8.71 -19.15
C MET A 168 -4.64 -9.36 -19.44
N LEU A 169 -4.50 -10.17 -20.49
CA LEU A 169 -3.19 -10.68 -20.93
C LEU A 169 -2.23 -9.57 -21.38
N VAL A 170 -2.71 -8.61 -22.18
CA VAL A 170 -1.92 -7.44 -22.64
C VAL A 170 -1.46 -6.59 -21.44
N ALA A 171 -2.37 -6.31 -20.50
CA ALA A 171 -2.04 -5.61 -19.27
C ALA A 171 -1.02 -6.40 -18.43
N THR A 172 -1.17 -7.72 -18.31
CA THR A 172 -0.23 -8.60 -17.59
C THR A 172 1.15 -8.57 -18.22
N ALA A 173 1.25 -8.63 -19.55
CA ALA A 173 2.52 -8.56 -20.28
C ALA A 173 3.21 -7.21 -20.08
N ALA A 174 2.47 -6.10 -20.19
CA ALA A 174 2.99 -4.76 -19.91
C ALA A 174 3.49 -4.64 -18.46
N VAL A 175 2.71 -5.13 -17.49
CA VAL A 175 3.06 -5.13 -16.06
C VAL A 175 4.29 -5.99 -15.78
N PHE A 176 4.41 -7.18 -16.39
CA PHE A 176 5.61 -8.03 -16.27
C PHE A 176 6.88 -7.34 -16.79
N ILE A 177 6.80 -6.71 -17.97
CA ILE A 177 7.93 -5.97 -18.56
C ILE A 177 8.35 -4.80 -17.65
N LEU A 178 7.38 -4.01 -17.17
CA LEU A 178 7.64 -2.87 -16.28
C LEU A 178 8.20 -3.31 -14.92
N ALA A 179 7.63 -4.36 -14.31
CA ALA A 179 8.05 -4.89 -13.01
C ALA A 179 9.44 -5.54 -13.06
N SER A 180 9.87 -6.04 -14.22
CA SER A 180 11.19 -6.64 -14.42
C SER A 180 12.37 -5.64 -14.29
N ALA A 181 12.11 -4.33 -14.19
CA ALA A 181 13.14 -3.32 -13.98
C ALA A 181 13.77 -3.41 -12.57
N ARG A 182 15.07 -3.77 -12.49
CA ARG A 182 15.75 -4.11 -11.21
C ARG A 182 16.00 -2.96 -10.22
N LYS A 183 15.92 -1.68 -10.63
CA LYS A 183 16.30 -0.52 -9.79
C LYS A 183 15.09 0.36 -9.46
N PHE A 184 14.76 0.49 -8.16
CA PHE A 184 13.77 1.46 -7.66
C PHE A 184 14.09 2.91 -8.05
N GLU A 185 15.36 3.27 -8.17
CA GLU A 185 15.81 4.57 -8.69
C GLU A 185 15.24 4.90 -10.09
N LYS A 186 15.15 3.91 -10.99
CA LYS A 186 14.50 4.06 -12.31
C LYS A 186 12.97 4.06 -12.23
N ILE A 187 12.41 3.59 -11.11
CA ILE A 187 10.98 3.55 -10.83
C ILE A 187 10.53 4.82 -10.08
N ALA A 188 11.42 5.60 -9.46
CA ALA A 188 11.07 6.82 -8.74
C ALA A 188 10.38 7.87 -9.63
N TRP A 189 10.83 8.07 -10.87
CA TRP A 189 10.10 8.87 -11.86
C TRP A 189 8.74 8.26 -12.23
N LEU A 190 8.67 6.94 -12.38
CA LEU A 190 7.41 6.23 -12.64
C LEU A 190 6.42 6.37 -11.47
N THR A 191 6.87 6.48 -10.21
CA THR A 191 5.96 6.74 -9.08
C THR A 191 5.34 8.12 -9.14
N TRP A 192 6.09 9.15 -9.54
CA TRP A 192 5.55 10.49 -9.79
C TRP A 192 4.54 10.49 -10.93
N ALA A 193 4.94 10.01 -12.12
CA ALA A 193 4.08 9.95 -13.29
C ALA A 193 2.82 9.11 -13.02
N GLY A 194 2.98 7.96 -12.37
CA GLY A 194 1.90 7.05 -12.02
C GLY A 194 0.99 7.56 -10.90
N PHE A 195 1.46 8.41 -9.98
CA PHE A 195 0.61 9.02 -8.95
C PHE A 195 -0.22 10.15 -9.57
N LEU A 196 0.45 11.07 -10.27
CA LEU A 196 -0.20 12.19 -10.94
C LEU A 196 -1.23 11.71 -11.97
N SER A 197 -0.93 10.64 -12.71
CA SER A 197 -1.85 9.95 -13.62
C SER A 197 -3.16 9.51 -12.94
N VAL A 198 -3.12 8.72 -11.85
CA VAL A 198 -4.35 8.29 -11.16
C VAL A 198 -5.04 9.49 -10.50
N PHE A 199 -4.29 10.39 -9.87
CA PHE A 199 -4.86 11.53 -9.16
C PHE A 199 -5.63 12.46 -10.11
N ILE A 200 -5.04 12.83 -11.25
CA ILE A 200 -5.71 13.66 -12.27
C ILE A 200 -6.90 12.90 -12.86
N ALA A 201 -6.77 11.61 -13.18
CA ALA A 201 -7.87 10.82 -13.74
C ALA A 201 -9.08 10.76 -12.78
N VAL A 202 -8.85 10.53 -11.49
CA VAL A 202 -9.90 10.55 -10.47
C VAL A 202 -10.48 11.95 -10.29
N PHE A 203 -9.64 13.00 -10.26
CA PHE A 203 -10.12 14.37 -10.14
C PHE A 203 -11.00 14.80 -11.33
N ILE A 204 -10.63 14.41 -12.55
CA ILE A 204 -11.45 14.61 -13.76
C ILE A 204 -12.81 13.94 -13.63
N VAL A 205 -12.86 12.72 -13.08
CA VAL A 205 -14.12 11.99 -12.84
C VAL A 205 -14.96 12.67 -11.77
N VAL A 206 -14.34 13.07 -10.65
CA VAL A 206 -14.98 13.78 -9.53
C VAL A 206 -15.60 15.10 -9.98
N VAL A 207 -14.93 15.87 -10.85
CA VAL A 207 -15.51 17.07 -11.45
C VAL A 207 -16.58 16.69 -12.48
N GLY A 208 -16.28 15.74 -13.37
CA GLY A 208 -17.16 15.33 -14.47
C GLY A 208 -18.54 14.88 -14.02
N VAL A 209 -18.65 14.08 -12.96
CA VAL A 209 -19.95 13.64 -12.42
C VAL A 209 -20.82 14.78 -11.87
N THR A 210 -20.23 15.94 -11.55
CA THR A 210 -21.00 17.13 -11.12
C THR A 210 -21.59 17.93 -12.29
N GLN A 211 -21.13 17.65 -13.52
CA GLN A 211 -21.54 18.34 -14.76
C GLN A 211 -22.51 17.50 -15.60
N LEU A 212 -22.91 16.32 -15.12
CA LEU A 212 -23.92 15.48 -15.76
C LEU A 212 -25.30 15.76 -15.15
N ASP A 213 -26.30 15.98 -16.00
CA ASP A 213 -27.71 16.07 -15.56
C ASP A 213 -28.23 14.72 -15.01
N ARG A 214 -27.64 13.61 -15.46
CA ARG A 214 -28.01 12.23 -15.11
C ARG A 214 -26.78 11.34 -14.98
N PRO A 215 -26.72 10.39 -14.02
CA PRO A 215 -25.63 9.43 -13.94
C PRO A 215 -25.51 8.59 -15.22
N ALA A 216 -24.29 8.31 -15.66
CA ALA A 216 -24.04 7.63 -16.92
C ALA A 216 -24.60 6.20 -17.00
N ALA A 217 -24.73 5.51 -15.87
CA ALA A 217 -25.30 4.17 -15.79
C ALA A 217 -26.80 4.14 -15.47
N ALA A 218 -27.43 5.31 -15.23
CA ALA A 218 -28.87 5.40 -15.01
C ALA A 218 -29.65 5.32 -16.34
N PRO A 219 -30.97 5.03 -16.30
CA PRO A 219 -31.84 5.15 -17.47
C PRO A 219 -31.74 6.55 -18.10
N GLN A 220 -31.41 6.58 -19.41
CA GLN A 220 -31.23 7.83 -20.13
C GLN A 220 -32.56 8.55 -20.40
N GLU A 221 -33.67 7.81 -20.41
CA GLU A 221 -35.04 8.31 -20.53
C GLU A 221 -35.87 7.98 -19.27
N GLY A 222 -36.94 8.74 -19.04
CA GLY A 222 -37.84 8.55 -17.88
C GLY A 222 -37.30 9.16 -16.57
N ASP A 223 -37.95 8.78 -15.45
CA ASP A 223 -37.51 9.14 -14.11
C ASP A 223 -36.44 8.16 -13.61
N PHE A 224 -35.50 8.65 -12.81
CA PHE A 224 -34.48 7.83 -12.14
C PHE A 224 -34.36 8.25 -10.68
N ASP A 225 -34.14 7.28 -9.79
CA ASP A 225 -33.73 7.54 -8.42
C ASP A 225 -32.20 7.34 -8.29
N LEU A 226 -31.55 8.22 -7.54
CA LEU A 226 -30.16 8.04 -7.13
C LEU A 226 -30.03 6.96 -6.04
N GLY A 227 -31.08 6.63 -5.30
CA GLY A 227 -31.00 5.74 -4.13
C GLY A 227 -30.12 6.35 -3.02
N TYR A 228 -29.95 7.68 -3.03
CA TYR A 228 -29.06 8.37 -2.10
C TYR A 228 -29.63 8.32 -0.69
N HIS A 229 -28.83 7.83 0.26
CA HIS A 229 -29.22 7.72 1.65
C HIS A 229 -28.06 8.09 2.58
N VAL A 230 -28.39 8.82 3.65
CA VAL A 230 -27.38 9.26 4.63
C VAL A 230 -26.88 8.09 5.47
N ILE A 231 -27.76 7.14 5.80
CA ILE A 231 -27.46 5.92 6.55
C ILE A 231 -28.03 4.76 5.75
N GLY A 232 -27.18 3.77 5.44
CA GLY A 232 -27.58 2.56 4.74
C GLY A 232 -28.02 1.46 5.69
N HIS A 233 -28.84 0.54 5.20
CA HIS A 233 -29.29 -0.66 5.92
C HIS A 233 -28.87 -1.95 5.19
N PRO A 234 -27.56 -2.20 5.01
CA PRO A 234 -27.09 -3.36 4.26
C PRO A 234 -27.28 -4.66 5.05
N SER A 235 -27.33 -5.78 4.32
CA SER A 235 -27.11 -7.10 4.92
C SER A 235 -25.70 -7.19 5.52
N PHE A 236 -25.49 -8.12 6.45
CA PHE A 236 -24.16 -8.35 7.03
C PHE A 236 -23.09 -8.59 5.95
N VAL A 237 -23.41 -9.40 4.93
CA VAL A 237 -22.55 -9.78 3.81
C VAL A 237 -22.14 -8.56 2.96
N ALA A 238 -23.09 -7.70 2.59
CA ALA A 238 -22.80 -6.49 1.83
C ALA A 238 -22.03 -5.46 2.67
N GLY A 239 -22.43 -5.27 3.93
CA GLY A 239 -21.79 -4.37 4.88
C GLY A 239 -20.34 -4.73 5.15
N ILE A 240 -20.04 -5.97 5.53
CA ILE A 240 -18.67 -6.39 5.87
C ILE A 240 -17.74 -6.37 4.66
N THR A 241 -18.24 -6.69 3.47
CA THR A 241 -17.50 -6.59 2.19
C THR A 241 -17.14 -5.12 1.89
N SER A 242 -18.08 -4.19 2.08
CA SER A 242 -17.84 -2.76 1.91
C SER A 242 -16.86 -2.19 2.93
N VAL A 243 -16.95 -2.62 4.18
CA VAL A 243 -15.99 -2.29 5.26
C VAL A 243 -14.58 -2.81 4.91
N ALA A 244 -14.45 -4.07 4.48
CA ALA A 244 -13.17 -4.66 4.06
C ALA A 244 -12.57 -3.94 2.85
N THR A 245 -13.42 -3.48 1.92
CA THR A 245 -13.02 -2.70 0.73
C THR A 245 -12.44 -1.34 1.13
N ILE A 246 -13.11 -0.62 2.04
CA ILE A 246 -12.62 0.67 2.57
C ILE A 246 -11.31 0.46 3.35
N PHE A 247 -11.24 -0.54 4.23
CA PHE A 247 -10.01 -0.88 4.96
C PHE A 247 -8.82 -1.14 4.02
N CYS A 248 -9.03 -1.96 2.98
CA CYS A 248 -8.00 -2.29 1.99
C CYS A 248 -7.39 -1.03 1.35
N SER A 249 -8.16 0.03 1.16
CA SER A 249 -7.74 1.24 0.45
C SER A 249 -6.54 1.95 1.09
N GLY A 250 -6.31 1.78 2.39
CA GLY A 250 -5.14 2.30 3.13
C GLY A 250 -4.17 1.24 3.66
N ALA A 251 -4.48 -0.05 3.51
CA ALA A 251 -3.76 -1.12 4.21
C ALA A 251 -2.38 -1.47 3.63
N GLY A 252 -2.01 -0.93 2.46
CA GLY A 252 -0.74 -1.19 1.72
C GLY A 252 0.57 -0.79 2.41
N THR A 253 0.55 -0.53 3.72
CA THR A 253 1.64 0.01 4.54
C THR A 253 2.86 -0.90 4.65
N SER A 254 2.71 -2.22 4.47
CA SER A 254 3.82 -3.18 4.50
C SER A 254 4.82 -3.00 3.36
N ALA A 255 4.40 -2.46 2.21
CA ALA A 255 5.29 -2.05 1.12
C ALA A 255 6.10 -0.78 1.42
N PHE A 256 5.90 -0.12 2.57
CA PHE A 256 6.71 1.03 2.94
C PHE A 256 8.11 0.60 3.44
N LEU A 257 8.24 -0.57 4.08
CA LEU A 257 9.47 -1.04 4.71
C LEU A 257 10.69 -1.10 3.77
N PRO A 258 10.58 -1.58 2.51
CA PRO A 258 11.68 -1.51 1.55
C PRO A 258 12.12 -0.08 1.24
N VAL A 259 11.17 0.86 1.14
CA VAL A 259 11.47 2.28 0.90
C VAL A 259 12.23 2.87 2.07
N ILE A 260 11.90 2.52 3.32
CA ILE A 260 12.64 2.97 4.51
C ILE A 260 14.11 2.56 4.43
N SER A 261 14.42 1.35 3.93
CA SER A 261 15.81 0.89 3.74
C SER A 261 16.58 1.62 2.63
N GLU A 262 15.89 2.34 1.75
CA GLU A 262 16.45 3.15 0.68
C GLU A 262 16.44 4.66 1.04
N MET A 263 15.97 5.03 2.24
CA MET A 263 15.98 6.41 2.74
C MET A 263 17.36 6.86 3.22
N LYS A 264 17.72 8.11 2.91
CA LYS A 264 18.89 8.81 3.47
C LYS A 264 18.86 8.82 5.00
N LYS A 265 17.69 9.13 5.58
CA LYS A 265 17.44 9.18 7.03
C LYS A 265 16.18 8.37 7.38
N PRO A 266 16.30 7.07 7.73
CA PRO A 266 15.16 6.22 8.10
C PRO A 266 14.27 6.80 9.21
N ARG A 267 14.83 7.59 10.13
CA ARG A 267 14.11 8.25 11.22
C ARG A 267 13.09 9.31 10.75
N ASP A 268 13.26 9.86 9.55
CA ASP A 268 12.30 10.81 8.95
C ASP A 268 11.05 10.11 8.37
N TYR A 269 10.97 8.77 8.40
CA TYR A 269 9.85 7.98 7.90
C TYR A 269 8.47 8.49 8.36
N ASN A 270 8.33 8.78 9.66
CA ASN A 270 7.05 9.21 10.23
C ASN A 270 6.53 10.51 9.56
N LYS A 271 7.41 11.43 9.16
CA LYS A 271 7.04 12.65 8.42
C LYS A 271 6.43 12.31 7.06
N ALA A 272 7.05 11.37 6.34
CA ALA A 272 6.57 10.90 5.04
C ALA A 272 5.23 10.15 5.16
N VAL A 273 5.02 9.36 6.22
CA VAL A 273 3.74 8.70 6.48
C VAL A 273 2.63 9.70 6.75
N TYR A 274 2.83 10.68 7.65
CA TYR A 274 1.78 11.64 7.99
C TYR A 274 1.36 12.51 6.79
N VAL A 275 2.30 12.96 5.96
CA VAL A 275 1.99 13.73 4.73
C VAL A 275 1.25 12.85 3.72
N CYS A 276 1.73 11.64 3.45
CA CYS A 276 1.06 10.69 2.57
C CYS A 276 -0.38 10.39 3.03
N MET A 277 -0.54 9.92 4.27
CA MET A 277 -1.84 9.49 4.78
C MET A 277 -2.81 10.64 4.98
N GLY A 278 -2.33 11.86 5.30
CA GLY A 278 -3.17 13.05 5.33
C GLY A 278 -3.79 13.36 3.96
N ILE A 279 -2.96 13.38 2.90
CA ILE A 279 -3.42 13.59 1.52
C ILE A 279 -4.38 12.47 1.09
N VAL A 280 -4.02 11.20 1.33
CA VAL A 280 -4.88 10.04 1.02
C VAL A 280 -6.24 10.18 1.70
N THR A 281 -6.27 10.46 3.01
CA THR A 281 -7.52 10.55 3.79
C THR A 281 -8.41 11.68 3.27
N ALA A 282 -7.84 12.87 3.05
CA ALA A 282 -8.57 14.02 2.52
C ALA A 282 -9.15 13.73 1.13
N SER A 283 -8.36 13.15 0.22
CA SER A 283 -8.81 12.80 -1.13
C SER A 283 -9.85 11.68 -1.11
N TYR A 284 -9.64 10.60 -0.35
CA TYR A 284 -10.57 9.47 -0.30
C TYR A 284 -11.94 9.88 0.24
N LEU A 285 -11.98 10.70 1.29
CA LEU A 285 -13.23 11.20 1.85
C LEU A 285 -13.94 12.15 0.88
N SER A 286 -13.24 13.17 0.39
CA SER A 286 -13.85 14.20 -0.46
C SER A 286 -14.30 13.65 -1.82
N PHE A 287 -13.45 12.91 -2.52
CA PHE A 287 -13.77 12.36 -3.83
C PHE A 287 -14.92 11.36 -3.76
N SER A 288 -14.95 10.51 -2.72
CA SER A 288 -16.01 9.51 -2.59
C SER A 288 -17.35 10.11 -2.20
N LEU A 289 -17.38 11.12 -1.33
CA LEU A 289 -18.61 11.84 -1.01
C LEU A 289 -19.20 12.55 -2.23
N VAL A 290 -18.37 13.18 -3.06
CA VAL A 290 -18.83 13.82 -4.31
C VAL A 290 -19.36 12.78 -5.29
N VAL A 291 -18.58 11.74 -5.60
CA VAL A 291 -19.03 10.70 -6.56
C VAL A 291 -20.29 10.00 -6.07
N TYR A 292 -20.39 9.66 -4.78
CA TYR A 292 -21.60 9.07 -4.23
C TYR A 292 -22.80 10.03 -4.26
N ARG A 293 -22.63 11.32 -3.95
CA ARG A 293 -23.71 12.31 -3.97
C ARG A 293 -24.31 12.53 -5.36
N TYR A 294 -23.51 12.41 -6.43
CA TYR A 294 -23.97 12.65 -7.80
C TYR A 294 -24.34 11.38 -8.57
N CYS A 295 -23.75 10.23 -8.27
CA CYS A 295 -24.06 8.96 -8.94
C CYS A 295 -24.98 8.02 -8.14
N GLY A 296 -24.97 8.09 -6.80
CA GLY A 296 -25.81 7.25 -5.95
C GLY A 296 -25.58 5.74 -6.17
N GLN A 297 -26.64 5.00 -6.48
CA GLN A 297 -26.59 3.57 -6.85
C GLN A 297 -25.90 3.31 -8.20
N TRP A 298 -25.79 4.33 -9.07
CA TRP A 298 -25.26 4.22 -10.43
C TRP A 298 -23.73 4.42 -10.51
N VAL A 299 -23.03 4.28 -9.39
CA VAL A 299 -21.56 4.33 -9.32
C VAL A 299 -20.95 3.13 -10.05
N ALA A 300 -20.10 3.38 -11.04
CA ALA A 300 -19.34 2.31 -11.69
C ALA A 300 -18.26 1.74 -10.75
N SER A 301 -17.85 0.48 -10.96
CA SER A 301 -16.68 -0.12 -10.29
C SER A 301 -15.73 -0.68 -11.35
N PRO A 302 -14.54 -0.08 -11.59
CA PRO A 302 -13.96 1.08 -10.89
C PRO A 302 -14.70 2.41 -11.17
N SER A 303 -14.68 3.33 -10.20
CA SER A 303 -15.44 4.60 -10.25
C SER A 303 -15.10 5.53 -11.41
N LEU A 304 -13.95 5.36 -12.10
CA LEU A 304 -13.63 6.10 -13.32
C LEU A 304 -14.71 5.94 -14.42
N GLY A 305 -15.49 4.85 -14.40
CA GLY A 305 -16.58 4.64 -15.33
C GLY A 305 -17.77 5.60 -15.19
N SER A 306 -17.88 6.34 -14.08
CA SER A 306 -19.13 7.00 -13.68
C SER A 306 -19.41 8.33 -14.40
N ALA A 307 -18.40 8.96 -15.02
CA ALA A 307 -18.48 10.32 -15.55
C ALA A 307 -18.99 10.45 -17.01
N GLY A 308 -19.63 9.41 -17.56
CA GLY A 308 -20.18 9.43 -18.92
C GLY A 308 -19.12 9.16 -20.00
N TYR A 309 -19.56 8.84 -21.22
CA TYR A 309 -18.72 8.25 -22.27
C TYR A 309 -17.41 9.00 -22.54
N VAL A 310 -17.47 10.31 -22.80
CA VAL A 310 -16.28 11.11 -23.15
C VAL A 310 -15.33 11.26 -21.97
N VAL A 311 -15.83 11.64 -20.79
CA VAL A 311 -15.00 11.86 -19.60
C VAL A 311 -14.41 10.54 -19.11
N LYS A 312 -15.16 9.43 -19.16
CA LYS A 312 -14.67 8.06 -18.91
C LYS A 312 -13.46 7.74 -19.76
N LYS A 313 -13.50 8.00 -21.08
CA LYS A 313 -12.36 7.76 -21.99
C LYS A 313 -11.17 8.64 -21.65
N VAL A 314 -11.37 9.93 -21.40
CA VAL A 314 -10.28 10.86 -21.02
C VAL A 314 -9.63 10.40 -19.70
N ALA A 315 -10.45 10.06 -18.70
CA ALA A 315 -9.98 9.64 -17.38
C ALA A 315 -9.24 8.29 -17.44
N TYR A 316 -9.76 7.28 -18.14
CA TYR A 316 -9.03 6.02 -18.34
C TYR A 316 -7.77 6.20 -19.18
N GLY A 317 -7.79 7.05 -20.21
CA GLY A 317 -6.59 7.38 -21.02
C GLY A 317 -5.45 7.98 -20.20
N ILE A 318 -5.77 8.96 -19.35
CA ILE A 318 -4.80 9.57 -18.43
C ILE A 318 -4.40 8.58 -17.32
N GLY A 319 -5.36 7.83 -16.77
CA GLY A 319 -5.19 6.93 -15.63
C GLY A 319 -4.51 5.60 -15.93
N LEU A 320 -4.47 5.15 -17.19
CA LEU A 320 -3.94 3.84 -17.60
C LEU A 320 -2.48 3.64 -17.20
N ILE A 321 -1.63 4.68 -17.37
CA ILE A 321 -0.23 4.68 -16.92
C ILE A 321 -0.18 4.41 -15.41
N GLY A 322 -1.00 5.12 -14.64
CA GLY A 322 -1.11 4.97 -13.21
C GLY A 322 -1.56 3.59 -12.76
N LEU A 323 -2.57 3.00 -13.42
CA LEU A 323 -3.06 1.65 -13.13
C LEU A 323 -1.98 0.59 -13.39
N LEU A 324 -1.30 0.67 -14.54
CA LEU A 324 -0.19 -0.23 -14.89
C LEU A 324 1.01 -0.08 -13.93
N VAL A 325 1.37 1.15 -13.53
CA VAL A 325 2.44 1.40 -12.55
C VAL A 325 2.07 0.84 -11.17
N SER A 326 0.80 0.94 -10.74
CA SER A 326 0.37 0.34 -9.46
C SER A 326 0.50 -1.19 -9.48
N ALA A 327 0.01 -1.86 -10.53
CA ALA A 327 0.17 -3.30 -10.69
C ALA A 327 1.66 -3.73 -10.73
N CYS A 328 2.48 -2.96 -11.46
CA CYS A 328 3.93 -3.13 -11.54
C CYS A 328 4.59 -3.07 -10.16
N LEU A 329 4.30 -2.06 -9.35
CA LEU A 329 4.86 -1.92 -8.00
C LEU A 329 4.49 -3.10 -7.10
N TYR A 330 3.24 -3.56 -7.14
CA TYR A 330 2.77 -4.68 -6.32
C TYR A 330 3.46 -6.00 -6.70
N ILE A 331 3.51 -6.33 -8.00
CA ILE A 331 4.20 -7.52 -8.50
C ILE A 331 5.71 -7.43 -8.24
N HIS A 332 6.34 -6.27 -8.45
CA HIS A 332 7.77 -6.06 -8.17
C HIS A 332 8.10 -6.26 -6.69
N VAL A 333 7.28 -5.74 -5.77
CA VAL A 333 7.49 -5.89 -4.32
C VAL A 333 7.38 -7.35 -3.89
N ALA A 334 6.39 -8.10 -4.39
CA ALA A 334 6.27 -9.54 -4.15
C ALA A 334 7.43 -10.35 -4.75
N ALA A 335 7.80 -10.06 -6.00
CA ALA A 335 8.90 -10.72 -6.69
C ALA A 335 10.25 -10.45 -6.00
N LYS A 336 10.49 -9.22 -5.51
CA LYS A 336 11.69 -8.86 -4.71
C LYS A 336 11.74 -9.65 -3.41
N TYR A 337 10.61 -9.87 -2.73
CA TYR A 337 10.56 -10.73 -1.53
C TYR A 337 10.95 -12.19 -1.83
N LEU A 338 10.36 -12.80 -2.86
CA LEU A 338 10.75 -14.16 -3.30
C LEU A 338 12.22 -14.24 -3.71
N PHE A 339 12.66 -13.30 -4.56
CA PHE A 339 14.02 -13.23 -5.09
C PHE A 339 15.08 -13.13 -3.98
N VAL A 340 14.91 -12.20 -3.03
CA VAL A 340 15.81 -12.03 -1.88
C VAL A 340 15.78 -13.25 -0.98
N ARG A 341 14.64 -13.95 -0.88
CA ARG A 341 14.53 -15.17 -0.08
C ARG A 341 15.22 -16.38 -0.73
N ILE A 342 15.08 -16.57 -2.05
CA ILE A 342 15.68 -17.68 -2.80
C ILE A 342 17.21 -17.52 -2.91
N LEU A 343 17.69 -16.30 -3.18
CA LEU A 343 19.13 -16.02 -3.31
C LEU A 343 19.76 -15.48 -2.01
N ARG A 344 19.10 -15.60 -0.86
CA ARG A 344 19.67 -15.18 0.44
C ARG A 344 20.98 -15.93 0.66
N ASN A 345 22.03 -15.22 1.06
CA ASN A 345 23.40 -15.73 1.25
C ASN A 345 24.11 -16.24 -0.03
N SER A 346 23.57 -15.98 -1.23
CA SER A 346 24.20 -16.34 -2.50
C SER A 346 24.95 -15.17 -3.13
N LYS A 347 26.14 -15.41 -3.69
CA LYS A 347 26.87 -14.43 -4.54
C LYS A 347 26.06 -13.95 -5.75
N HIS A 348 25.03 -14.71 -6.14
CA HIS A 348 24.13 -14.38 -7.23
C HIS A 348 23.11 -13.28 -6.88
N LEU A 349 22.92 -12.95 -5.59
CA LEU A 349 21.98 -11.90 -5.17
C LEU A 349 22.37 -10.51 -5.70
N GLN A 350 23.67 -10.18 -5.70
CA GLN A 350 24.20 -8.86 -6.08
C GLN A 350 25.01 -8.86 -7.40
N SER A 351 25.34 -10.03 -7.97
CA SER A 351 26.10 -10.11 -9.23
C SER A 351 25.20 -10.19 -10.48
N ASN A 352 25.64 -9.57 -11.58
CA ASN A 352 24.98 -9.63 -12.90
C ASN A 352 25.17 -10.99 -13.59
N SER A 353 24.74 -12.07 -12.94
CA SER A 353 24.88 -13.44 -13.41
C SER A 353 23.62 -13.97 -14.10
N ILE A 354 23.74 -15.05 -14.88
CA ILE A 354 22.58 -15.72 -15.51
C ILE A 354 21.60 -16.22 -14.43
N VAL A 355 22.12 -16.76 -13.32
CA VAL A 355 21.31 -17.20 -12.16
C VAL A 355 20.50 -16.04 -11.57
N HIS A 356 21.11 -14.87 -11.39
CA HIS A 356 20.42 -13.66 -10.92
C HIS A 356 19.23 -13.31 -11.82
N TRP A 357 19.47 -13.19 -13.13
CA TRP A 357 18.44 -12.82 -14.09
C TRP A 357 17.35 -13.88 -14.25
N SER A 358 17.73 -15.16 -14.28
CA SER A 358 16.80 -16.29 -14.33
C SER A 358 15.84 -16.24 -13.13
N VAL A 359 16.36 -16.24 -11.89
CA VAL A 359 15.51 -16.23 -10.69
C VAL A 359 14.69 -14.94 -10.60
N TRP A 360 15.24 -13.78 -10.95
CA TRP A 360 14.52 -12.50 -10.94
C TRP A 360 13.33 -12.50 -11.91
N LEU A 361 13.54 -12.90 -13.16
CA LEU A 361 12.49 -12.94 -14.18
C LEU A 361 11.48 -14.04 -13.86
N SER A 362 11.90 -15.21 -13.35
CA SER A 362 10.98 -16.27 -12.91
C SER A 362 10.09 -15.83 -11.74
N CYS A 363 10.64 -15.12 -10.74
CA CYS A 363 9.83 -14.59 -9.63
C CYS A 363 8.80 -13.55 -10.14
N THR A 364 9.24 -12.66 -11.03
CA THR A 364 8.37 -11.60 -11.59
C THR A 364 7.27 -12.22 -12.47
N LEU A 365 7.62 -13.15 -13.35
CA LEU A 365 6.69 -13.85 -14.23
C LEU A 365 5.68 -14.69 -13.44
N GLY A 366 6.13 -15.43 -12.43
CA GLY A 366 5.26 -16.22 -11.55
C GLY A 366 4.23 -15.36 -10.84
N MET A 367 4.65 -14.22 -10.25
CA MET A 367 3.72 -13.28 -9.63
C MET A 367 2.75 -12.65 -10.63
N SER A 368 3.20 -12.30 -11.84
CA SER A 368 2.32 -11.81 -12.92
C SER A 368 1.28 -12.84 -13.36
N ILE A 369 1.66 -14.12 -13.50
CA ILE A 369 0.74 -15.20 -13.88
C ILE A 369 -0.31 -15.41 -12.78
N VAL A 370 0.09 -15.48 -11.51
CA VAL A 370 -0.87 -15.63 -10.39
C VAL A 370 -1.83 -14.44 -10.34
N ALA A 371 -1.33 -13.21 -10.51
CA ALA A 371 -2.16 -12.00 -10.55
C ALA A 371 -3.15 -12.01 -11.73
N PHE A 372 -2.74 -12.47 -12.92
CA PHE A 372 -3.63 -12.64 -14.07
C PHE A 372 -4.75 -13.66 -13.81
N LEU A 373 -4.41 -14.82 -13.25
CA LEU A 373 -5.38 -15.86 -12.92
C LEU A 373 -6.41 -15.39 -11.88
N LEU A 374 -5.98 -14.62 -10.87
CA LEU A 374 -6.87 -14.00 -9.89
C LEU A 374 -7.78 -12.94 -10.53
N ALA A 375 -7.24 -12.09 -11.41
CA ALA A 375 -8.02 -11.04 -12.10
C ALA A 375 -9.10 -11.64 -13.02
N SER A 376 -8.79 -12.75 -13.68
CA SER A 376 -9.71 -13.43 -14.59
C SER A 376 -10.69 -14.38 -13.87
N GLY A 377 -10.32 -14.88 -12.68
CA GLY A 377 -11.15 -15.77 -11.86
C GLY A 377 -12.18 -15.03 -11.00
N ILE A 378 -11.85 -13.80 -10.55
CA ILE A 378 -12.76 -12.90 -9.82
C ILE A 378 -12.89 -11.59 -10.62
N PRO A 379 -13.68 -11.57 -11.71
CA PRO A 379 -13.77 -10.42 -12.63
C PRO A 379 -14.61 -9.26 -12.06
N ILE A 380 -14.63 -9.07 -10.74
CA ILE A 380 -15.27 -7.94 -10.06
C ILE A 380 -14.23 -7.23 -9.19
N PHE A 381 -13.89 -6.01 -9.60
CA PHE A 381 -12.84 -5.20 -9.01
C PHE A 381 -13.01 -4.95 -7.50
N ASN A 382 -14.24 -4.66 -7.06
CA ASN A 382 -14.57 -4.51 -5.65
C ASN A 382 -14.27 -5.78 -4.84
N TYR A 383 -14.57 -6.96 -5.38
CA TYR A 383 -14.39 -8.24 -4.66
C TYR A 383 -12.90 -8.61 -4.53
N LEU A 384 -12.06 -8.28 -5.53
CA LEU A 384 -10.60 -8.38 -5.41
C LEU A 384 -10.06 -7.51 -4.26
N LEU A 385 -10.48 -6.25 -4.16
CA LEU A 385 -10.06 -5.33 -3.10
C LEU A 385 -10.58 -5.78 -1.72
N ALA A 386 -11.84 -6.23 -1.65
CA ALA A 386 -12.43 -6.74 -0.42
C ALA A 386 -11.74 -8.03 0.06
N LEU A 387 -11.37 -8.93 -0.87
CA LEU A 387 -10.65 -10.16 -0.58
C LEU A 387 -9.23 -9.85 -0.07
N ALA A 388 -8.50 -8.95 -0.74
CA ALA A 388 -7.20 -8.49 -0.26
C ALA A 388 -7.32 -7.90 1.15
N GLY A 389 -8.28 -6.97 1.35
CA GLY A 389 -8.58 -6.31 2.61
C GLY A 389 -8.84 -7.28 3.77
N SER A 390 -9.75 -8.22 3.57
CA SER A 390 -10.16 -9.18 4.60
C SER A 390 -9.14 -10.31 4.80
N LEU A 391 -8.90 -11.14 3.79
CA LEU A 391 -8.13 -12.37 3.92
C LEU A 391 -6.66 -12.15 4.32
N THR A 392 -6.04 -11.08 3.83
CA THR A 392 -4.57 -10.94 3.89
C THR A 392 -4.08 -9.62 4.48
N PHE A 393 -4.64 -8.48 4.09
CA PHE A 393 -4.31 -7.20 4.71
C PHE A 393 -4.78 -7.12 6.15
N SER A 394 -5.90 -7.75 6.53
CA SER A 394 -6.37 -7.70 7.91
C SER A 394 -5.32 -8.28 8.88
N PRO A 395 -4.83 -9.53 8.73
CA PRO A 395 -3.76 -10.03 9.58
C PRO A 395 -2.43 -9.28 9.37
N LEU A 396 -2.10 -8.84 8.15
CA LEU A 396 -0.80 -8.24 7.82
C LEU A 396 -0.63 -6.78 8.27
N ALA A 397 -1.68 -5.96 8.16
CA ALA A 397 -1.65 -4.51 8.32
C ALA A 397 -2.49 -3.99 9.51
N LEU A 398 -3.27 -4.86 10.18
CA LEU A 398 -3.98 -4.52 11.42
C LEU A 398 -3.56 -5.44 12.58
N GLY A 399 -3.63 -6.76 12.38
CA GLY A 399 -3.31 -7.76 13.41
C GLY A 399 -1.84 -7.76 13.81
N LEU A 400 -0.93 -7.93 12.85
CA LEU A 400 0.51 -7.96 13.10
C LEU A 400 1.01 -6.66 13.73
N PRO A 401 0.68 -5.44 13.26
CA PRO A 401 1.09 -4.20 13.93
C PRO A 401 0.61 -4.10 15.39
N GLY A 402 -0.62 -4.51 15.71
CA GLY A 402 -1.08 -4.59 17.10
C GLY A 402 -0.20 -5.51 17.95
N TYR A 403 0.20 -6.66 17.41
CA TYR A 403 1.10 -7.59 18.09
C TYR A 403 2.54 -7.06 18.24
N LEU A 404 3.09 -6.41 17.20
CA LEU A 404 4.39 -5.72 17.27
C LEU A 404 4.41 -4.67 18.38
N TRP A 405 3.36 -3.86 18.51
CA TRP A 405 3.28 -2.85 19.57
C TRP A 405 3.20 -3.48 20.97
N ILE A 406 2.39 -4.53 21.13
CA ILE A 406 2.22 -5.27 22.40
C ILE A 406 3.53 -5.92 22.86
N TYR A 407 4.36 -6.41 21.93
CA TYR A 407 5.65 -7.00 22.22
C TYR A 407 6.59 -5.98 22.90
N ASP A 408 6.79 -4.81 22.28
CA ASP A 408 7.62 -3.73 22.81
C ASP A 408 7.08 -3.14 24.13
N HIS A 409 5.74 -3.08 24.25
CA HIS A 409 5.05 -2.38 25.33
C HIS A 409 4.39 -3.32 26.35
N GLY A 410 4.85 -4.57 26.49
CA GLY A 410 4.28 -5.55 27.43
C GLY A 410 4.16 -5.07 28.88
N HIS A 411 5.02 -4.14 29.29
CA HIS A 411 5.02 -3.50 30.61
C HIS A 411 3.87 -2.48 30.81
N TYR A 412 3.28 -1.94 29.74
CA TYR A 412 2.15 -0.99 29.81
C TYR A 412 0.90 -1.60 30.43
N ARG A 413 0.74 -2.94 30.39
CA ARG A 413 -0.35 -3.69 31.04
C ARG A 413 -0.49 -3.42 32.54
N LYS A 414 0.62 -3.09 33.22
CA LYS A 414 0.66 -2.74 34.66
C LYS A 414 0.89 -1.24 34.91
N GLY A 415 0.83 -0.41 33.86
CA GLY A 415 0.92 1.05 33.99
C GLY A 415 -0.39 1.67 34.51
N GLY A 416 -0.36 2.98 34.77
CA GLY A 416 -1.58 3.74 35.05
C GLY A 416 -2.58 3.72 33.87
N PHE A 417 -3.81 4.15 34.13
CA PHE A 417 -4.98 4.03 33.24
C PHE A 417 -4.67 4.22 31.74
N LEU A 418 -4.03 5.33 31.35
CA LEU A 418 -3.70 5.62 29.94
C LEU A 418 -2.82 4.55 29.27
N LYS A 419 -1.82 4.02 30.00
CA LYS A 419 -0.91 2.98 29.50
C LYS A 419 -1.63 1.64 29.35
N ALA A 420 -2.43 1.27 30.35
CA ALA A 420 -3.26 0.06 30.29
C ALA A 420 -4.28 0.13 29.15
N THR A 421 -4.94 1.27 28.94
CA THR A 421 -5.87 1.49 27.83
C THR A 421 -5.19 1.32 26.47
N ALA A 422 -4.02 1.93 26.25
CA ALA A 422 -3.27 1.76 25.00
C ALA A 422 -2.88 0.29 24.72
N TYR A 423 -2.54 -0.47 25.77
CA TYR A 423 -2.25 -1.90 25.69
C TYR A 423 -3.48 -2.73 25.28
N TRP A 424 -4.64 -2.49 25.88
CA TRP A 424 -5.86 -3.20 25.54
C TRP A 424 -6.45 -2.79 24.19
N LEU A 425 -6.25 -1.54 23.74
CA LEU A 425 -6.64 -1.11 22.39
C LEU A 425 -5.83 -1.82 21.28
N ASN A 426 -4.54 -2.10 21.50
CA ASN A 426 -3.76 -2.90 20.54
C ASN A 426 -4.20 -4.37 20.53
N TRP A 427 -4.68 -4.92 21.66
CA TRP A 427 -5.33 -6.25 21.68
C TRP A 427 -6.66 -6.24 20.93
N LEU A 428 -7.45 -5.18 21.07
CA LEU A 428 -8.68 -4.98 20.31
C LEU A 428 -8.42 -4.90 18.80
N MET A 429 -7.30 -4.31 18.35
CA MET A 429 -6.90 -4.33 16.94
C MET A 429 -6.62 -5.75 16.42
N ILE A 430 -6.01 -6.62 17.23
CA ILE A 430 -5.82 -8.04 16.87
C ILE A 430 -7.18 -8.75 16.76
N LEU A 431 -8.11 -8.52 17.70
CA LEU A 431 -9.44 -9.12 17.64
C LEU A 431 -10.26 -8.60 16.45
N LEU A 432 -10.21 -7.30 16.16
CA LEU A 432 -10.83 -6.69 14.99
C LEU A 432 -10.23 -7.23 13.69
N SER A 433 -8.92 -7.50 13.68
CA SER A 433 -8.24 -8.15 12.56
C SER A 433 -8.75 -9.57 12.30
N VAL A 434 -8.86 -10.40 13.34
CA VAL A 434 -9.43 -11.75 13.23
C VAL A 434 -10.90 -11.69 12.79
N PHE A 435 -11.70 -10.78 13.34
CA PHE A 435 -13.08 -10.57 12.93
C PHE A 435 -13.20 -10.18 11.45
N LEU A 436 -12.44 -9.20 10.98
CA LEU A 436 -12.46 -8.75 9.59
C LEU A 436 -11.88 -9.82 8.64
N MET A 437 -10.92 -10.62 9.10
CA MET A 437 -10.38 -11.75 8.33
C MET A 437 -11.45 -12.83 8.13
N ILE A 438 -12.12 -13.26 9.19
CA ILE A 438 -13.15 -14.33 9.10
C ILE A 438 -14.42 -13.80 8.44
N GLY A 439 -15.03 -12.76 9.02
CA GLY A 439 -16.31 -12.21 8.57
C GLY A 439 -16.22 -11.53 7.21
N GLY A 440 -15.12 -10.81 6.93
CA GLY A 440 -14.89 -10.20 5.63
C GLY A 440 -14.63 -11.22 4.53
N THR A 441 -13.80 -12.24 4.77
CA THR A 441 -13.57 -13.30 3.77
C THR A 441 -14.86 -14.08 3.49
N TYR A 442 -15.63 -14.40 4.53
CA TYR A 442 -16.96 -15.00 4.36
C TYR A 442 -17.89 -14.12 3.51
N GLY A 443 -17.99 -12.83 3.83
CA GLY A 443 -18.81 -11.88 3.08
C GLY A 443 -18.41 -11.79 1.61
N VAL A 444 -17.11 -11.76 1.31
CA VAL A 444 -16.62 -11.71 -0.08
C VAL A 444 -16.88 -13.02 -0.82
N ILE A 445 -16.68 -14.18 -0.18
CA ILE A 445 -16.99 -15.48 -0.78
C ILE A 445 -18.50 -15.57 -1.09
N GLN A 446 -19.37 -15.14 -0.17
CA GLN A 446 -20.81 -15.15 -0.39
C GLN A 446 -21.20 -14.20 -1.54
N GLN A 447 -20.68 -12.97 -1.58
CA GLN A 447 -20.92 -12.04 -2.69
C GLN A 447 -20.47 -12.60 -4.05
N VAL A 448 -19.34 -13.33 -4.10
CA VAL A 448 -18.88 -13.99 -5.32
C VAL A 448 -19.85 -15.12 -5.72
N ILE A 449 -20.30 -15.95 -4.78
CA ILE A 449 -21.29 -17.02 -5.03
C ILE A 449 -22.60 -16.43 -5.56
N ASP A 450 -23.10 -15.38 -4.92
CA ASP A 450 -24.37 -14.72 -5.29
C ASP A 450 -24.27 -14.06 -6.67
N ALA A 451 -23.13 -13.44 -7.00
CA ALA A 451 -22.86 -12.85 -8.31
C ALA A 451 -22.78 -13.89 -9.44
N TYR A 452 -22.26 -15.11 -9.18
CA TYR A 452 -22.34 -16.23 -10.11
C TYR A 452 -23.79 -16.77 -10.23
N ALA A 453 -24.51 -16.91 -9.12
CA ALA A 453 -25.87 -17.44 -9.10
C ALA A 453 -26.88 -16.54 -9.83
N ASN A 454 -26.74 -15.21 -9.69
CA ASN A 454 -27.60 -14.21 -10.30
C ASN A 454 -27.16 -13.83 -11.74
N GLY A 455 -26.05 -14.37 -12.22
CA GLY A 455 -25.55 -14.14 -13.59
C GLY A 455 -24.76 -12.83 -13.79
N GLU A 456 -24.45 -12.07 -12.73
CA GLU A 456 -23.54 -10.92 -12.81
C GLU A 456 -22.13 -11.35 -13.27
N ILE A 457 -21.67 -12.52 -12.83
CA ILE A 457 -20.50 -13.20 -13.38
C ILE A 457 -20.97 -14.38 -14.22
N SER A 458 -20.93 -14.22 -15.55
CA SER A 458 -21.28 -15.28 -16.52
C SER A 458 -20.34 -16.48 -16.47
N SER A 459 -19.02 -16.25 -16.33
CA SER A 459 -18.01 -17.29 -16.19
C SER A 459 -16.68 -16.71 -15.68
N ALA A 460 -15.82 -17.58 -15.11
CA ALA A 460 -14.40 -17.27 -14.99
C ALA A 460 -13.79 -17.12 -16.39
N PHE A 461 -12.84 -16.19 -16.56
CA PHE A 461 -12.25 -15.81 -17.86
C PHE A 461 -13.27 -15.31 -18.90
N SER A 462 -14.40 -14.74 -18.45
CA SER A 462 -15.43 -14.20 -19.35
C SER A 462 -14.87 -13.14 -20.30
N CYS A 463 -15.39 -13.17 -21.53
CA CYS A 463 -15.08 -12.19 -22.55
C CYS A 463 -15.93 -10.91 -22.48
N ALA A 464 -16.94 -10.84 -21.61
CA ALA A 464 -17.84 -9.69 -21.50
C ALA A 464 -17.09 -8.36 -21.24
N ASP A 465 -17.63 -7.25 -21.74
CA ASP A 465 -17.09 -5.92 -21.45
C ASP A 465 -17.23 -5.59 -19.96
N ASN A 466 -16.12 -5.22 -19.32
CA ASN A 466 -16.06 -4.84 -17.91
C ASN A 466 -16.00 -3.31 -17.70
N SER A 467 -16.28 -2.52 -18.75
CA SER A 467 -16.12 -1.05 -18.75
C SER A 467 -17.37 -0.25 -19.11
N ASN A 468 -18.50 -0.93 -19.30
CA ASN A 468 -19.79 -0.36 -19.74
C ASN A 468 -19.64 0.52 -21.00
N SER A 469 -19.06 -0.03 -22.07
CA SER A 469 -18.92 0.61 -23.38
C SER A 469 -20.25 0.66 -24.13
N SER A 470 -21.10 1.59 -23.74
CA SER A 470 -22.17 2.15 -24.58
C SER A 470 -21.63 3.36 -25.35
#